data_AF-A0A838VU03-F1
#
_entry.id   AF-A0A838VU03-F1
#
_cell.length_a   1.000
_cell.length_b   1.000
_cell.length_c   1.000
_cell.angle_alpha   90.00
_cell.angle_beta   90.00
_cell.angle_gamma   90.00
#
_symmetry.space_group_name_H-M   'P 1'
#
loop_
_entity.id
_entity.type
_entity.pdbx_description
1 polymer ?
#
loop_
_entity_poly.entity_id
_entity_poly.type
_entity_poly.pdbx_seq_one_letter_code
_entity_poly.pdbx_strand_id
1 'polypeptide(L)'
;MQIKCNKINKFLLALLSALLLLLLWGTAVAQQHSITDMVKFGSDVTVADSQVVKNATAISGSVMVEGGYITKDAVAVGGDVI
;
A
#
# COMPACT_ATOMS: atom_id res chain seq x y z
N MET A 1 -40.92 -30.33 -6.24
CA MET A 1 -40.95 -29.02 -5.54
C MET A 1 -39.54 -28.42 -5.57
N GLN A 2 -39.17 -27.78 -6.68
CA GLN A 2 -37.78 -27.38 -7.01
C GLN A 2 -37.61 -25.84 -7.01
N ILE A 3 -38.03 -25.17 -5.94
CA ILE A 3 -37.94 -23.70 -5.87
C ILE A 3 -37.42 -23.30 -4.48
N LYS A 4 -36.16 -23.61 -4.19
CA LYS A 4 -35.50 -23.01 -3.01
C LYS A 4 -34.00 -22.76 -3.16
N CYS A 5 -33.29 -23.51 -4.02
CA CYS A 5 -31.84 -23.32 -4.20
C CYS A 5 -31.42 -22.01 -4.88
N ASN A 6 -32.23 -21.45 -5.80
CA ASN A 6 -31.81 -20.23 -6.52
C ASN A 6 -31.88 -18.96 -5.65
N LYS A 7 -32.72 -18.94 -4.60
CA LYS A 7 -32.89 -17.78 -3.73
C LYS A 7 -31.73 -17.63 -2.74
N ILE A 8 -31.21 -18.77 -2.26
CA ILE A 8 -30.04 -18.84 -1.37
C ILE A 8 -28.77 -18.46 -2.13
N ASN A 9 -28.60 -18.94 -3.37
CA ASN A 9 -27.44 -18.56 -4.21
C ASN A 9 -27.44 -17.07 -4.56
N LYS A 10 -28.61 -16.50 -4.86
CA LYS A 10 -28.76 -15.05 -5.08
C LYS A 10 -28.43 -14.24 -3.82
N PHE A 11 -28.77 -14.76 -2.65
CA PHE A 11 -28.45 -14.13 -1.36
C PHE A 11 -26.95 -14.18 -1.06
N LEU A 12 -26.30 -15.33 -1.28
CA LEU A 12 -24.84 -15.46 -1.16
C LEU A 12 -24.11 -14.51 -2.11
N LEU A 13 -24.59 -14.39 -3.35
CA LEU A 13 -23.97 -13.53 -4.35
C LEU A 13 -24.10 -12.03 -3.97
N ALA A 14 -25.23 -11.63 -3.40
CA ALA A 14 -25.43 -10.28 -2.90
C ALA A 14 -24.52 -9.98 -1.69
N LEU A 15 -24.37 -10.94 -0.76
CA LEU A 15 -23.48 -10.81 0.40
C LEU A 15 -22.01 -10.67 -0.03
N LEU A 16 -21.58 -11.48 -0.99
CA LEU A 16 -20.21 -11.45 -1.52
C LEU A 16 -19.90 -10.12 -2.23
N SER A 17 -20.86 -9.60 -3.01
CA SER A 17 -20.73 -8.31 -3.69
C SER A 17 -20.61 -7.15 -2.69
N ALA A 18 -21.44 -7.14 -1.63
CA ALA A 18 -21.36 -6.14 -0.58
C ALA A 18 -20.04 -6.19 0.19
N LEU A 19 -19.52 -7.40 0.48
CA LEU A 19 -18.23 -7.57 1.13
C LEU A 19 -17.07 -7.09 0.25
N LEU A 20 -17.12 -7.36 -1.07
CA LEU A 20 -16.13 -6.83 -2.01
C LEU A 20 -16.15 -5.30 -2.05
N LEU A 21 -17.32 -4.68 -2.11
CA LEU A 21 -17.46 -3.21 -2.07
C LEU A 21 -16.95 -2.62 -0.75
N LEU A 22 -17.15 -3.31 0.38
CA LEU A 22 -16.63 -2.90 1.68
C LEU A 22 -15.09 -2.98 1.74
N LEU A 23 -14.51 -4.03 1.17
CA LEU A 23 -13.05 -4.21 1.08
C LEU A 23 -12.40 -3.18 0.15
N LEU A 24 -13.11 -2.68 -0.87
CA LEU A 24 -12.66 -1.57 -1.72
C LEU A 24 -12.56 -0.24 -0.95
N TRP A 25 -13.25 -0.09 0.19
CA TRP A 25 -13.12 1.06 1.08
C TRP A 25 -12.20 0.82 2.28
N GLY A 26 -11.42 -0.27 2.25
CA GLY A 26 -10.37 -0.52 3.22
C GLY A 26 -9.32 0.59 3.13
N THR A 27 -9.42 1.58 4.01
CA THR A 27 -8.36 2.55 4.26
C THR A 27 -7.11 1.77 4.62
N ALA A 28 -6.11 1.78 3.74
CA ALA A 28 -4.78 1.28 4.03
C ALA A 28 -4.16 2.16 5.12
N VAL A 29 -4.45 1.85 6.38
CA VAL A 29 -3.70 2.39 7.52
C VAL A 29 -2.36 1.66 7.54
N ALA A 30 -1.40 2.18 6.78
CA ALA A 30 0.00 1.82 6.93
C ALA A 30 0.45 2.27 8.31
N GLN A 31 0.72 1.30 9.17
CA GLN A 31 1.05 1.52 10.57
C GLN A 31 2.42 2.18 10.67
N GLN A 32 2.42 3.45 11.09
CA GLN A 32 3.59 4.23 11.47
C GLN A 32 4.31 3.53 12.63
N HIS A 33 5.35 2.75 12.33
CA HIS A 33 6.40 2.46 13.28
C HIS A 33 7.73 2.50 12.55
N SER A 34 8.48 3.53 12.89
CA SER A 34 9.87 3.81 12.51
C SER A 34 10.73 2.56 12.43
N ILE A 35 11.64 2.56 11.44
CA ILE A 35 12.60 1.50 11.08
C ILE A 35 12.01 0.38 10.21
N THR A 36 11.46 0.76 9.04
CA THR A 36 11.18 -0.23 7.98
C THR A 36 12.05 0.08 6.77
N ASP A 37 12.63 -0.94 6.17
CA ASP A 37 13.28 -0.83 4.86
C ASP A 37 12.17 -0.65 3.82
N MET A 38 12.12 0.52 3.18
CA MET A 38 11.12 0.83 2.16
C MET A 38 11.67 0.49 0.79
N VAL A 39 11.07 -0.49 0.12
CA VAL A 39 11.41 -0.84 -1.26
C VAL A 39 10.17 -0.70 -2.13
N LYS A 40 10.25 0.11 -3.19
CA LYS A 40 9.18 0.27 -4.18
C LYS A 40 9.71 0.04 -5.59
N PHE A 41 8.85 -0.53 -6.42
CA PHE A 41 9.11 -0.81 -7.83
C PHE A 41 8.08 -0.08 -8.70
N GLY A 42 8.55 0.65 -9.71
CA GLY A 42 7.73 1.44 -10.63
C GLY A 42 7.03 2.64 -9.99
N SER A 43 7.46 3.07 -8.80
CA SER A 43 6.86 4.16 -8.04
C SER A 43 7.85 4.80 -7.08
N ASP A 44 7.57 6.02 -6.66
CA ASP A 44 8.45 6.83 -5.85
C ASP A 44 8.34 6.51 -4.34
N VAL A 45 9.48 6.59 -3.65
CA VAL A 45 9.56 6.48 -2.19
C VAL A 45 9.60 7.89 -1.61
N THR A 46 8.51 8.33 -1.00
CA THR A 46 8.46 9.61 -0.27
C THR A 46 8.64 9.37 1.23
N VAL A 47 9.67 9.97 1.81
CA VAL A 47 9.91 10.00 3.26
C VAL A 47 9.43 11.35 3.78
N ALA A 48 8.23 11.38 4.34
CA ALA A 48 7.60 12.63 4.79
C ALA A 48 8.12 13.09 6.16
N ASP A 49 7.71 14.30 6.54
CA ASP A 49 8.08 14.95 7.81
C ASP A 49 7.94 14.01 9.01
N SER A 50 8.92 14.10 9.91
CA SER A 50 8.98 13.29 11.14
C SER A 50 9.04 11.77 10.95
N GLN A 51 9.23 11.27 9.72
CA GLN A 51 9.50 9.85 9.47
C GLN A 51 10.99 9.55 9.54
N VAL A 52 11.32 8.42 10.17
CA VAL A 52 12.67 7.88 10.21
C VAL A 52 12.69 6.52 9.52
N VAL A 53 13.33 6.48 8.37
CA VAL A 53 13.48 5.29 7.53
C VAL A 53 14.91 4.77 7.65
N LYS A 54 15.08 3.45 7.60
CA LYS A 54 16.40 2.85 7.67
C LYS A 54 17.04 2.82 6.30
N ASN A 55 16.43 2.10 5.38
CA ASN A 55 16.82 2.07 3.98
C ASN A 55 15.62 2.44 3.09
N ALA A 56 15.85 3.23 2.05
CA ALA A 56 14.87 3.58 1.05
C ALA A 56 15.39 3.20 -0.33
N THR A 57 14.66 2.35 -1.05
CA THR A 57 15.02 1.91 -2.40
C THR A 57 13.82 2.12 -3.34
N ALA A 58 14.01 2.94 -4.36
CA ALA A 58 13.07 3.10 -5.47
C ALA A 58 13.69 2.52 -6.75
N ILE A 59 12.99 1.58 -7.38
CA ILE A 59 13.41 0.99 -8.67
C ILE A 59 12.42 1.43 -9.73
N SER A 60 12.92 2.03 -10.82
CA SER A 60 12.12 2.73 -11.83
C SER A 60 11.25 3.84 -11.22
N GLY A 61 11.85 4.60 -10.30
CA GLY A 61 11.24 5.70 -9.55
C GLY A 61 12.31 6.44 -8.75
N SER A 62 11.90 7.48 -8.03
CA SER A 62 12.78 8.34 -7.24
C SER A 62 12.57 8.15 -5.74
N VAL A 63 13.62 8.44 -4.95
CA VAL A 63 13.52 8.56 -3.49
C VAL A 63 13.48 10.05 -3.17
N MET A 64 12.45 10.51 -2.47
CA MET A 64 12.25 11.92 -2.12
C MET A 64 12.08 12.08 -0.62
N VAL A 65 12.92 12.92 -0.01
CA VAL A 65 12.94 13.15 1.44
C VAL A 65 12.37 14.53 1.76
N GLU A 66 11.10 14.56 2.13
CA GLU A 66 10.36 15.78 2.48
C GLU A 66 10.35 15.95 4.00
N GLY A 67 11.50 16.34 4.56
CA GLY A 67 11.67 16.68 5.98
C GLY A 67 11.64 15.50 6.97
N GLY A 68 11.66 14.28 6.45
CA GLY A 68 12.05 13.08 7.20
C GLY A 68 13.56 12.81 7.15
N TYR A 69 13.97 11.64 7.66
CA TYR A 69 15.38 11.22 7.67
C TYR A 69 15.55 9.75 7.26
N ILE A 70 16.58 9.49 6.45
CA ILE A 70 17.07 8.15 6.13
C ILE A 70 18.36 7.94 6.92
N THR A 71 18.42 6.87 7.71
CA THR A 71 19.53 6.61 8.65
C THR A 71 20.66 5.77 8.07
N LYS A 72 20.42 5.09 6.94
CA LYS A 72 21.44 4.31 6.20
C LYS A 72 21.43 4.64 4.72
N ASP A 73 20.79 3.81 3.89
CA ASP A 73 20.96 3.87 2.45
C ASP A 73 19.71 4.43 1.75
N ALA A 74 19.93 5.31 0.78
CA ALA A 74 18.92 5.80 -0.15
C ALA A 74 19.35 5.44 -1.57
N VAL A 75 18.56 4.63 -2.27
CA VAL A 75 18.91 4.08 -3.58
C VAL A 75 17.77 4.33 -4.56
N ALA A 76 18.05 5.09 -5.61
CA ALA A 76 17.16 5.21 -6.76
C ALA A 76 17.81 4.52 -7.98
N VAL A 77 17.09 3.58 -8.59
CA VAL A 77 17.53 2.89 -9.81
C VAL A 77 16.67 3.34 -10.97
N GLY A 78 17.24 4.13 -11.88
CA GLY A 78 16.50 4.71 -13.00
C GLY A 78 15.66 5.96 -12.65
N GLY A 79 15.97 6.58 -11.51
CA GLY A 79 15.44 7.86 -11.05
C GLY A 79 16.46 8.55 -10.14
N ASP A 80 16.03 9.54 -9.38
CA ASP A 80 16.92 10.35 -8.53
C ASP A 80 16.65 10.16 -7.04
N VAL A 81 17.64 10.51 -6.22
CA VAL A 81 17.48 10.70 -4.77
C VAL A 81 17.50 12.20 -4.50
N ILE A 82 16.39 12.73 -3.97
CA ILE A 82 16.12 14.16 -3.79
C ILE A 82 15.84 14.47 -2.32
#